data_AF-A0A413WKR3-F1
#
_entry.id   AF-A0A413WKR3-F1
#
_cell.length_a   1.000
_cell.length_b   1.000
_cell.length_c   1.000
_cell.angle_alpha   90.00
_cell.angle_beta   90.00
_cell.angle_gamma   90.00
#
_symmetry.space_group_name_H-M   'P 1'
#
loop_
_entity.id
_entity.type
_entity.pdbx_description
1 polymer ?
#
loop_
_entity_poly.entity_id
_entity_poly.type
_entity_poly.pdbx_seq_one_letter_code
_entity_poly.pdbx_strand_id
1 'polypeptide(L)'
;MSKRNWETIVRTTLVMTIALATFLYIRYSTEIEERERALEQHLASHYNISAGTYSIDGTLSLSGYVYDLTFEDEPDAAYTFHVKQATDGHHVKFEQAEGEQPARVQTFAP
;
A
#
# COMPACT_ATOMS: atom_id res chain seq x y z
N MET A 1 -37.65 -19.05 24.40
CA MET A 1 -37.28 -18.57 23.05
C MET A 1 -37.33 -19.76 22.10
N SER A 2 -38.03 -19.70 20.96
CA SER A 2 -38.21 -20.88 20.07
C SER A 2 -36.91 -21.23 19.33
N LYS A 3 -36.57 -22.52 19.24
CA LYS A 3 -35.36 -23.04 18.57
C LYS A 3 -35.21 -22.53 17.12
N ARG A 4 -36.34 -22.32 16.43
CA ARG A 4 -36.39 -21.77 15.06
C ARG A 4 -35.97 -20.30 14.98
N ASN A 5 -36.25 -19.52 16.03
CA ASN A 5 -35.86 -18.10 16.09
C ASN A 5 -34.35 -17.98 16.37
N TRP A 6 -33.79 -18.91 17.15
CA TRP A 6 -32.35 -18.98 17.42
C TRP A 6 -31.54 -19.29 16.16
N GLU A 7 -31.94 -20.31 15.39
CA GLU A 7 -31.28 -20.65 14.12
C GLU A 7 -31.32 -19.50 13.10
N THR A 8 -32.44 -18.76 13.06
CA THR A 8 -32.58 -17.59 12.20
C THR A 8 -31.60 -16.49 12.61
N ILE A 9 -31.50 -16.17 13.91
CA ILE A 9 -30.57 -15.17 14.43
C ILE A 9 -29.11 -15.54 14.12
N VAL A 10 -28.73 -16.81 14.34
CA VAL A 10 -27.37 -17.30 14.06
C VAL A 10 -27.05 -17.17 12.57
N ARG A 11 -27.98 -17.58 11.69
CA ARG A 11 -27.78 -17.50 10.24
C ARG A 11 -27.65 -16.05 9.75
N THR A 12 -28.50 -15.15 10.24
CA THR A 12 -28.43 -13.73 9.88
C THR A 12 -27.13 -13.10 10.37
N THR A 13 -26.71 -13.43 11.60
CA THR A 13 -25.43 -12.94 12.16
C THR A 13 -24.26 -13.43 11.32
N LEU A 14 -24.23 -14.72 10.97
CA LEU A 14 -23.17 -15.30 10.14
C LEU A 14 -23.08 -14.60 8.77
N VAL A 15 -24.23 -14.40 8.10
CA VAL A 15 -24.26 -13.72 6.79
C VAL A 15 -23.78 -12.28 6.91
N MET A 16 -24.19 -11.55 7.95
CA MET A 16 -23.71 -10.18 8.18
C MET A 16 -22.21 -10.13 8.44
N THR A 17 -21.67 -11.04 9.25
CA THR A 17 -20.23 -11.09 9.52
C THR A 17 -19.43 -11.37 8.24
N ILE A 18 -19.89 -12.31 7.41
CA ILE A 18 -19.25 -12.62 6.13
C ILE A 18 -19.33 -11.39 5.20
N ALA A 19 -20.50 -10.78 5.06
CA ALA A 19 -20.68 -9.61 4.20
C ALA A 19 -19.78 -8.44 4.63
N LEU A 20 -19.70 -8.17 5.94
CA LEU A 20 -18.83 -7.13 6.48
C LEU A 20 -17.35 -7.46 6.26
N ALA A 21 -16.93 -8.69 6.53
CA ALA A 21 -15.54 -9.11 6.31
C ALA A 21 -15.14 -8.99 4.84
N THR A 22 -15.99 -9.44 3.90
CA THR A 22 -15.75 -9.30 2.46
C THR A 22 -15.69 -7.84 2.05
N PHE A 23 -16.60 -7.00 2.55
CA PHE A 23 -16.60 -5.56 2.25
C PHE A 23 -15.31 -4.89 2.73
N LEU A 24 -14.89 -5.17 3.97
CA LEU A 24 -13.65 -4.64 4.53
C LEU A 24 -12.42 -5.13 3.75
N TYR A 25 -12.40 -6.41 3.37
CA TYR A 25 -11.31 -6.98 2.56
C TYR A 25 -11.21 -6.29 1.19
N ILE A 26 -12.33 -6.16 0.47
CA ILE A 26 -12.35 -5.48 -0.83
C ILE A 26 -11.88 -4.04 -0.67
N ARG A 27 -12.43 -3.30 0.31
CA ARG A 27 -12.06 -1.91 0.54
C ARG A 27 -10.57 -1.76 0.81
N TYR A 28 -10.02 -2.64 1.64
CA TYR A 28 -8.59 -2.70 1.96
C TYR A 28 -7.74 -2.99 0.73
N SER A 29 -8.08 -4.02 -0.05
CA SER A 29 -7.34 -4.38 -1.28
C SER A 29 -7.34 -3.25 -2.30
N THR A 30 -8.50 -2.64 -2.56
CA THR A 30 -8.60 -1.51 -3.51
C THR A 30 -7.75 -0.32 -3.06
N GLU A 31 -7.72 -0.04 -1.75
CA GLU A 31 -6.92 1.08 -1.23
C GLU A 31 -5.41 0.83 -1.36
N ILE A 32 -4.95 -0.42 -1.23
CA ILE A 32 -3.55 -0.78 -1.50
C ILE A 32 -3.21 -0.58 -2.97
N GLU A 33 -4.04 -1.11 -3.86
CA GLU A 33 -3.83 -1.01 -5.31
C GLU A 33 -3.80 0.46 -5.78
N GLU A 34 -4.70 1.31 -5.26
CA GLU A 34 -4.73 2.74 -5.57
C GLU A 34 -3.44 3.46 -5.14
N ARG A 35 -2.90 3.11 -3.96
CA ARG A 35 -1.69 3.72 -3.41
C ARG A 35 -0.43 3.25 -4.12
N GLU A 36 -0.34 1.95 -4.42
CA GLU A 36 0.76 1.38 -5.19
C GLU A 36 0.80 2.01 -6.59
N ARG A 37 -0.36 2.11 -7.25
CA ARG A 37 -0.47 2.80 -8.54
C ARG A 37 -0.08 4.28 -8.47
N ALA A 38 -0.40 4.96 -7.37
CA ALA A 38 0.02 6.35 -7.18
C ALA A 38 1.54 6.47 -7.03
N LEU A 39 2.18 5.52 -6.34
CA LEU A 39 3.63 5.44 -6.25
C LEU A 39 4.26 5.16 -7.62
N GLU A 40 3.77 4.17 -8.36
CA GLU A 40 4.23 3.86 -9.71
C GLU A 40 4.12 5.07 -10.64
N GLN A 41 2.97 5.77 -10.61
CA GLN A 41 2.75 6.96 -11.40
C GLN A 41 3.69 8.10 -10.98
N HIS A 42 3.93 8.28 -9.68
CA HIS A 42 4.88 9.27 -9.19
C HIS A 42 6.30 8.96 -9.67
N LEU A 43 6.74 7.70 -9.58
CA LEU A 43 8.05 7.26 -10.06
C LEU A 43 8.23 7.46 -11.56
N ALA A 44 7.20 7.12 -12.35
CA ALA A 44 7.21 7.31 -13.79
C ALA A 44 7.20 8.79 -14.20
N SER A 45 6.41 9.63 -13.53
CA SER A 45 6.23 11.04 -13.92
C SER A 45 7.31 11.97 -13.37
N HIS A 46 7.77 11.78 -12.14
CA HIS A 46 8.77 12.63 -11.50
C HIS A 46 10.20 12.15 -11.76
N TYR A 47 10.43 10.83 -11.80
CA TYR A 47 11.79 10.27 -11.90
C TYR A 47 12.03 9.49 -13.21
N ASN A 48 11.04 9.39 -14.10
CA ASN A 48 11.11 8.64 -15.35
C ASN A 48 11.51 7.16 -15.16
N ILE A 49 11.06 6.56 -14.05
CA ILE A 49 11.32 5.16 -13.71
C ILE A 49 10.11 4.32 -14.14
N SER A 50 10.34 3.33 -15.01
CA SER A 50 9.28 2.43 -15.48
C SER A 50 8.95 1.37 -14.43
N ALA A 51 7.65 1.08 -14.28
CA ALA A 51 7.19 -0.14 -13.62
C ALA A 51 7.86 -1.35 -14.27
N GLY A 52 8.35 -2.29 -13.45
CA GLY A 52 9.10 -3.47 -13.87
C GLY A 52 10.63 -3.35 -13.82
N THR A 53 11.18 -2.19 -13.43
CA THR A 53 12.62 -2.04 -13.12
C THR A 53 12.93 -2.17 -11.63
N TYR A 54 11.88 -2.33 -10.83
CA TYR A 54 11.93 -2.44 -9.38
C TYR A 54 10.84 -3.40 -8.89
N SER A 55 11.07 -3.96 -7.71
CA SER A 55 10.08 -4.68 -6.93
C SER A 55 9.58 -3.78 -5.80
N ILE A 56 8.29 -3.87 -5.49
CA ILE A 56 7.63 -3.12 -4.43
C ILE A 56 7.26 -4.10 -3.31
N ASP A 57 7.66 -3.81 -2.08
CA ASP A 57 7.13 -4.45 -0.88
C ASP A 57 6.38 -3.43 -0.03
N GLY A 58 5.08 -3.68 0.20
CA GLY A 58 4.18 -2.73 0.85
C GLY A 58 3.85 -3.15 2.27
N THR A 59 4.19 -2.30 3.24
CA THR A 59 3.84 -2.48 4.65
C THR A 59 2.89 -1.40 5.15
N LEU A 60 1.85 -1.81 5.89
CA LEU A 60 0.95 -0.90 6.56
C LEU A 60 1.62 -0.30 7.81
N SER A 61 1.66 1.03 7.90
CA SER A 61 2.11 1.74 9.10
C SER A 61 1.00 2.58 9.73
N LEU A 62 1.19 2.99 11.00
CA LEU A 62 0.29 3.91 11.72
C LEU A 62 0.11 5.26 11.01
N SER A 63 1.06 5.66 10.15
CA SER A 63 1.07 6.97 9.50
C SER A 63 0.66 6.93 8.02
N GLY A 64 0.30 5.75 7.50
CA GLY A 64 0.03 5.51 6.08
C GLY A 64 0.69 4.21 5.59
N TYR A 65 0.82 4.06 4.28
CA TYR A 65 1.51 2.90 3.70
C TYR A 65 2.96 3.26 3.42
N VAL A 66 3.82 2.31 3.72
CA VAL A 66 5.26 2.38 3.47
C VAL A 66 5.55 1.35 2.39
N TYR A 67 6.27 1.77 1.36
CA TYR A 67 6.65 0.94 0.24
C TYR A 67 8.15 0.93 0.13
N ASP A 68 8.75 -0.24 0.29
CA ASP A 68 10.15 -0.46 0.07
C ASP A 68 10.36 -0.90 -1.37
N LEU A 69 11.22 -0.18 -2.08
CA LEU A 69 11.55 -0.42 -3.46
C LEU A 69 12.94 -1.02 -3.55
N THR A 70 13.04 -2.13 -4.25
CA THR A 70 14.32 -2.77 -4.60
C THR A 70 14.47 -2.74 -6.11
N PHE A 71 15.53 -2.09 -6.61
CA PHE A 71 15.78 -2.01 -8.05
C PHE A 71 16.54 -3.25 -8.54
N GLU A 72 16.23 -3.73 -9.74
CA GLU A 72 16.91 -4.92 -10.29
C GLU A 72 18.41 -4.69 -10.50
N ASP A 73 18.81 -3.46 -10.81
CA ASP A 73 20.21 -3.08 -11.01
C ASP A 73 20.96 -2.76 -9.70
N GLU A 74 20.23 -2.59 -8.59
CA GLU A 74 20.78 -2.35 -7.25
C GLU A 74 20.03 -3.19 -6.20
N PRO A 75 20.16 -4.53 -6.24
CA PRO A 75 19.37 -5.42 -5.38
C PRO A 75 19.74 -5.32 -3.89
N ASP A 76 20.93 -4.81 -3.58
CA ASP A 76 21.39 -4.57 -2.21
C ASP A 76 20.92 -3.21 -1.64
N ALA A 77 20.22 -2.41 -2.46
CA ALA A 77 19.68 -1.10 -2.09
C ALA A 77 18.16 -1.16 -1.92
N ALA A 78 17.70 -0.76 -0.73
CA ALA A 78 16.29 -0.56 -0.45
C ALA A 78 15.97 0.95 -0.40
N TYR A 79 14.88 1.35 -1.05
CA TYR A 79 14.41 2.72 -1.12
C TYR A 79 13.00 2.82 -0.53
N THR A 80 12.86 3.55 0.57
CA THR A 80 11.58 3.62 1.31
C THR A 80 10.76 4.83 0.88
N PHE A 81 9.50 4.60 0.50
CA PHE A 81 8.53 5.62 0.14
C PHE A 81 7.28 5.55 1.00
N HIS A 82 6.84 6.71 1.50
CA HIS A 82 5.60 6.85 2.24
C HIS A 82 4.51 7.38 1.33
N VAL A 83 3.42 6.63 1.20
CA VAL A 83 2.23 7.04 0.46
C VAL A 83 1.10 7.29 1.44
N LYS A 84 0.71 8.56 1.53
CA LYS A 84 -0.37 9.02 2.40
C LYS A 84 -1.54 9.53 1.56
N GLN A 85 -2.74 9.16 1.95
CA GLN A 85 -3.94 9.72 1.37
C GLN A 85 -4.08 11.18 1.85
N ALA A 86 -4.28 12.08 0.89
CA ALA A 86 -4.50 13.51 1.09
C ALA A 86 -5.83 13.92 0.45
N THR A 87 -6.30 15.13 0.73
CA THR A 87 -7.60 15.64 0.26
C THR A 87 -7.66 15.81 -1.27
N ASP A 88 -6.51 15.95 -1.91
CA ASP A 88 -6.31 16.16 -3.35
C ASP A 88 -5.74 14.92 -4.08
N GLY A 89 -5.50 13.82 -3.36
CA GLY A 89 -5.01 12.57 -3.95
C GLY A 89 -4.08 11.79 -3.02
N HIS A 90 -2.97 11.31 -3.55
CA HIS A 90 -1.95 10.60 -2.78
C HIS A 90 -0.67 11.44 -2.75
N HIS A 91 -0.15 11.68 -1.54
CA HIS A 91 1.15 12.28 -1.35
C HIS A 91 2.19 11.19 -1.20
N VAL A 92 3.18 11.21 -2.08
CA VAL A 92 4.32 10.31 -2.07
C VAL A 92 5.52 11.08 -1.52
N LYS A 93 6.17 10.53 -0.49
CA LYS A 93 7.39 11.10 0.10
C LYS A 93 8.47 10.03 0.18
N PHE A 94 9.65 10.32 -0.35
CA PHE A 94 10.83 9.49 -0.15
C PHE A 94 11.39 9.68 1.26
N GLU A 95 11.71 8.58 1.94
CA GLU A 95 12.42 8.58 3.22
C GLU A 95 13.80 7.96 3.01
N GLN A 96 14.82 8.75 3.33
CA GLN A 96 16.20 8.35 3.18
C GLN A 96 16.64 7.55 4.41
N ALA A 97 17.13 6.33 4.19
CA ALA A 97 17.71 5.52 5.26
C ALA A 97 19.03 6.14 5.78
N GLU A 98 19.29 6.00 7.09
CA GLU A 98 20.58 6.35 7.69
C GLU A 98 21.65 5.33 7.27
N GLY A 99 22.64 5.74 6.46
CA GLY A 99 23.73 4.86 6.04
C GLY A 99 24.40 5.25 4.73
N GLU A 100 25.14 4.30 4.15
CA GLU A 100 25.70 4.44 2.81
C GLU A 100 24.56 4.54 1.80
N GLN A 101 24.55 5.65 1.05
CA GLN A 101 23.42 6.00 0.21
C GLN A 101 23.56 5.28 -1.12
N PRO A 102 22.53 4.52 -1.54
CA PRO A 102 22.56 3.89 -2.85
C PRO A 102 22.49 4.94 -3.97
N ALA A 103 22.89 4.57 -5.19
CA ALA A 103 23.28 5.54 -6.21
C ALA A 103 22.12 6.45 -6.65
N ARG A 104 20.88 5.95 -6.61
CA ARG A 104 19.68 6.69 -7.04
C ARG A 104 19.10 7.60 -5.97
N VAL A 105 19.64 7.65 -4.74
CA VAL A 105 19.15 8.59 -3.71
C VAL A 105 19.20 10.03 -4.18
N GLN A 106 20.22 10.40 -4.97
CA GLN A 106 20.31 11.74 -5.56
C GLN A 106 19.20 12.04 -6.57
N THR A 107 18.59 11.00 -7.17
CA THR A 107 17.44 11.13 -8.06
C THR A 107 16.16 11.44 -7.29
N PHE A 108 16.04 10.96 -6.05
CA PHE A 108 14.86 11.15 -5.18
C PHE A 108 14.97 12.32 -4.20
N ALA A 109 16.14 12.97 -4.13
CA ALA A 109 16.35 14.17 -3.34
C ALA A 109 15.55 15.36 -3.94
N PRO A 110 14.96 16.24 -3.10
CA PRO A 110 14.16 17.38 -3.54
C PRO A 110 14.98 18.47 -4.26
#